data_AF-A0A109BIL9-F1
#
_entry.id   AF-A0A109BIL9-F1
#
_cell.length_a   1.000
_cell.length_b   1.000
_cell.length_c   1.000
_cell.angle_alpha   90.00
_cell.angle_beta   90.00
_cell.angle_gamma   90.00
#
_symmetry.space_group_name_H-M   'P 1'
#
loop_
_entity.id
_entity.type
_entity.pdbx_description
1 polymer ?
#
loop_
_entity_poly.entity_id
_entity_poly.type
_entity_poly.pdbx_seq_one_letter_code
_entity_poly.pdbx_strand_id
1 'polypeptide(L)'
;MGRSTMVSNGQRALWTFLIYALVGPFFAALALAAIIALTGAFGISSVLPVEPPALGEAAIGSYVWSTLPAVLTAAILAAVVWRTGGLSWLVAAAVAVIAFALAGLILPIGLDQARTALAILAGLVSLAVRQTLIQANIIPDR
;
A
#
# COMPACT_ATOMS: atom_id res chain seq x y z
N MET A 1 -6.48 9.75 -39.78
CA MET A 1 -7.25 9.57 -38.52
C MET A 1 -6.83 8.25 -37.88
N GLY A 2 -5.81 8.27 -37.02
CA GLY A 2 -5.47 7.09 -36.22
C GLY A 2 -6.47 6.97 -35.07
N ARG A 3 -7.19 5.85 -34.97
CA ARG A 3 -7.98 5.54 -33.78
C ARG A 3 -6.99 5.38 -32.61
N SER A 4 -6.82 6.41 -31.78
CA SER A 4 -6.30 6.23 -30.44
C SER A 4 -7.27 5.30 -29.73
N THR A 5 -6.89 4.03 -29.53
CA THR A 5 -7.70 3.09 -28.74
C THR A 5 -7.81 3.66 -27.34
N MET A 6 -8.96 4.28 -27.01
CA MET A 6 -9.25 4.73 -25.67
C MET A 6 -9.06 3.53 -24.73
N VAL A 7 -8.09 3.63 -23.82
CA VAL A 7 -7.83 2.59 -22.80
C VAL A 7 -9.14 2.34 -22.04
N SER A 8 -9.63 1.11 -22.09
CA SER A 8 -10.92 0.76 -21.49
C SER A 8 -10.85 0.83 -19.96
N ASN A 9 -11.97 1.12 -19.29
CA ASN A 9 -12.01 1.14 -17.83
C ASN A 9 -11.59 -0.20 -17.21
N GLY A 10 -11.83 -1.32 -17.90
CA GLY A 10 -11.37 -2.64 -17.48
C GLY A 10 -9.83 -2.75 -17.47
N GLN A 11 -9.16 -2.22 -18.50
CA GLN A 11 -7.68 -2.17 -18.50
C GLN A 11 -7.15 -1.25 -17.40
N ARG A 12 -7.78 -0.09 -17.17
CA ARG A 12 -7.39 0.82 -16.08
C ARG A 12 -7.54 0.16 -14.71
N ALA A 13 -8.64 -0.57 -14.50
CA ALA A 13 -8.91 -1.30 -13.28
C ALA A 13 -7.89 -2.42 -13.05
N LEU A 14 -7.55 -3.19 -14.10
CA LEU A 14 -6.53 -4.23 -14.02
C LEU A 14 -5.16 -3.66 -13.63
N TRP A 15 -4.73 -2.59 -14.29
CA TRP A 15 -3.45 -1.95 -13.95
C TRP A 15 -3.45 -1.35 -12.55
N THR A 16 -4.57 -0.75 -12.14
CA THR A 16 -4.75 -0.27 -10.76
C THR A 16 -4.61 -1.42 -9.76
N PHE A 17 -5.28 -2.56 -10.02
CA PHE A 17 -5.17 -3.74 -9.17
C PHE A 17 -3.73 -4.22 -9.05
N LEU A 18 -3.06 -4.47 -10.18
CA LEU A 18 -1.70 -5.01 -10.21
C LEU A 18 -0.73 -4.10 -9.47
N ILE A 19 -0.80 -2.79 -9.72
CA ILE A 19 0.11 -1.84 -9.10
C ILE A 19 -0.15 -1.79 -7.59
N TYR A 20 -1.39 -1.65 -7.13
CA TYR A 20 -1.68 -1.63 -5.69
C TYR A 20 -1.30 -2.93 -4.98
N ALA A 21 -1.60 -4.08 -5.59
CA ALA A 21 -1.33 -5.40 -5.01
C ALA A 21 0.18 -5.69 -4.88
N LEU A 22 1.02 -5.16 -5.78
CA LEU A 22 2.47 -5.35 -5.75
C LEU A 22 3.19 -4.28 -4.93
N VAL A 23 2.73 -3.04 -5.01
CA VAL A 23 3.44 -1.89 -4.43
C VAL A 23 3.23 -1.81 -2.92
N GLY A 24 2.02 -2.13 -2.42
CA GLY A 24 1.73 -2.15 -0.99
C GLY A 24 2.73 -3.01 -0.20
N PRO A 25 2.93 -4.29 -0.56
CA PRO A 25 3.84 -5.18 0.15
C PRO A 25 5.31 -4.77 0.06
N PHE A 26 5.72 -4.26 -1.10
CA PHE A 26 7.06 -3.72 -1.28
C PHE A 26 7.34 -2.56 -0.31
N PHE A 27 6.43 -1.58 -0.21
CA PHE A 27 6.64 -0.44 0.70
C PHE A 27 6.56 -0.82 2.18
N ALA A 28 5.75 -1.82 2.54
CA ALA A 28 5.74 -2.32 3.92
C ALA A 28 7.09 -2.95 4.29
N ALA A 29 7.64 -3.78 3.40
CA ALA A 29 8.96 -4.39 3.56
C ALA A 29 10.07 -3.33 3.65
N LEU A 30 10.03 -2.35 2.74
CA LEU A 30 10.99 -1.26 2.70
C LEU A 30 10.91 -0.38 3.95
N ALA A 31 9.71 -0.04 4.42
CA ALA A 31 9.52 0.78 5.61
C ALA A 31 10.10 0.09 6.85
N LEU A 32 9.83 -1.21 7.04
CA LEU A 32 10.37 -1.95 8.18
C LEU A 32 11.89 -2.12 8.08
N ALA A 33 12.41 -2.45 6.89
CA ALA A 33 13.85 -2.54 6.66
C ALA A 33 14.56 -1.19 6.94
N ALA A 34 13.97 -0.08 6.51
CA ALA A 34 14.48 1.26 6.78
C ALA A 34 14.48 1.58 8.27
N ILE A 35 13.40 1.27 9.00
CA ILE A 35 13.33 1.45 10.45
C ILE A 35 14.46 0.67 11.15
N ILE A 36 14.61 -0.62 10.85
CA ILE A 36 15.64 -1.47 11.45
C ILE A 36 17.04 -0.92 11.13
N ALA A 37 17.31 -0.60 9.87
CA ALA A 37 18.61 -0.07 9.45
C ALA A 37 18.93 1.26 10.13
N LEU A 38 17.97 2.18 10.22
CA LEU A 38 18.15 3.48 10.89
C LEU A 38 18.38 3.30 12.39
N THR A 39 17.62 2.42 13.06
CA THR A 39 17.82 2.18 14.49
C THR A 39 19.21 1.63 14.81
N GLY A 40 19.73 0.71 13.97
CA GLY A 40 21.09 0.21 14.07
C GLY A 40 22.15 1.29 13.79
N ALA A 41 21.95 2.10 12.75
CA ALA A 41 22.90 3.15 12.37
C ALA A 41 23.03 4.27 13.41
N PHE A 42 21.93 4.62 14.09
CA PHE A 42 21.91 5.69 15.10
C PHE A 42 22.08 5.19 16.53
N GLY A 43 22.25 3.88 16.75
CA GLY A 43 22.43 3.30 18.08
C GLY A 43 21.22 3.49 19.01
N ILE A 44 20.02 3.68 18.45
CA ILE A 44 18.77 3.92 19.18
C ILE A 44 17.95 2.63 19.34
N SER A 45 18.61 1.47 19.35
CA SER A 45 17.99 0.15 19.51
C SER A 45 17.14 0.06 20.78
N SER A 46 17.44 0.84 21.82
CA SER A 46 16.64 0.97 23.05
C SER A 46 15.24 1.54 22.85
N VAL A 47 14.96 2.14 21.69
CA VAL A 47 13.63 2.66 21.31
C VAL A 47 12.74 1.52 20.79
N LEU A 48 13.32 0.42 20.31
CA LEU A 48 12.56 -0.75 19.91
C LEU A 48 12.22 -1.58 21.16
N PRO A 49 10.93 -1.90 21.38
CA PRO A 49 10.49 -2.63 22.58
C PRO A 49 10.97 -4.09 22.62
N VAL A 50 11.50 -4.61 21.50
CA VAL A 50 12.02 -5.97 21.34
C VAL A 50 13.23 -5.91 20.43
N GLU A 51 14.21 -6.80 20.65
CA GLU A 51 15.34 -6.96 19.74
C GLU A 51 14.81 -7.30 18.33
N PRO A 52 15.12 -6.47 17.31
CA PRO A 52 14.56 -6.66 15.99
C PRO A 52 15.07 -7.98 15.38
N PRO A 53 14.21 -8.76 14.71
CA PRO A 53 14.65 -9.92 13.95
C PRO A 53 15.65 -9.50 12.86
N ALA A 54 16.37 -10.47 12.31
CA ALA A 54 17.30 -10.20 11.21
C ALA A 54 16.60 -9.41 10.09
N LEU A 55 17.28 -8.40 9.52
CA LEU A 55 16.68 -7.45 8.57
C LEU A 55 15.91 -8.15 7.44
N GLY A 56 16.48 -9.24 6.89
CA GLY A 56 15.84 -10.03 5.84
C GLY A 56 14.56 -10.73 6.31
N GLU A 57 14.56 -11.30 7.51
CA GLU A 57 13.38 -11.96 8.09
C GLU A 57 12.26 -10.95 8.36
N ALA A 58 12.61 -9.78 8.91
CA ALA A 58 11.66 -8.70 9.14
C ALA A 58 11.02 -8.20 7.83
N ALA A 59 11.84 -7.98 6.80
CA ALA A 59 11.38 -7.52 5.48
C ALA A 59 10.44 -8.54 4.83
N ILE A 60 10.76 -9.83 4.89
CA ILE A 60 9.91 -10.89 4.36
C ILE A 60 8.60 -10.97 5.17
N GLY A 61 8.66 -10.95 6.50
CA GLY A 61 7.48 -11.01 7.35
C GLY A 61 6.50 -9.86 7.10
N SER A 62 7.02 -8.63 6.98
CA SER A 62 6.21 -7.45 6.66
C SER A 62 5.65 -7.50 5.23
N TYR A 63 6.41 -7.98 4.24
CA TYR A 63 5.91 -8.20 2.88
C TYR A 63 4.73 -9.18 2.86
N VAL A 64 4.90 -10.35 3.46
CA VAL A 64 3.86 -11.40 3.49
C VAL A 64 2.61 -10.89 4.21
N TRP A 65 2.77 -10.26 5.36
CA TRP A 65 1.64 -9.78 6.14
C TRP A 65 0.84 -8.67 5.43
N SER A 66 1.55 -7.70 4.86
CA SER A 66 0.93 -6.56 4.17
C SER A 66 0.28 -6.91 2.83
N THR A 67 0.49 -8.15 2.35
CA THR A 67 -0.17 -8.66 1.13
C THR A 67 -1.69 -8.62 1.27
N LEU A 68 -2.25 -9.03 2.41
CA LEU A 68 -3.70 -9.04 2.61
C LEU A 68 -4.33 -7.63 2.50
N PRO A 69 -3.91 -6.61 3.28
CA PRO A 69 -4.48 -5.27 3.15
C PRO A 69 -4.20 -4.64 1.78
N ALA A 70 -3.06 -4.94 1.15
CA ALA A 70 -2.76 -4.46 -0.19
C ALA A 70 -3.72 -5.02 -1.24
N VAL A 71 -4.01 -6.33 -1.20
CA VAL A 71 -4.95 -6.98 -2.12
C VAL A 71 -6.38 -6.48 -1.90
N LEU A 72 -6.80 -6.30 -0.64
CA LEU A 72 -8.12 -5.72 -0.33
C LEU A 72 -8.25 -4.29 -0.89
N THR A 73 -7.22 -3.47 -0.67
CA THR A 73 -7.15 -2.11 -1.24
C THR A 73 -7.23 -2.16 -2.77
N ALA A 74 -6.40 -2.99 -3.39
CA ALA A 74 -6.32 -3.15 -4.84
C ALA A 74 -7.67 -3.57 -5.44
N ALA A 75 -8.34 -4.56 -4.84
CA ALA A 75 -9.63 -5.06 -5.31
C ALA A 75 -10.72 -4.00 -5.26
N ILE A 76 -10.83 -3.28 -4.13
CA ILE A 76 -11.84 -2.23 -3.95
C ILE A 76 -11.57 -1.07 -4.93
N LEU A 77 -10.33 -0.60 -5.02
CA LEU A 77 -9.97 0.52 -5.90
C LEU A 77 -10.11 0.16 -7.38
N ALA A 78 -9.76 -1.07 -7.77
CA ALA A 78 -9.99 -1.55 -9.13
C ALA A 78 -11.49 -1.56 -9.48
N ALA A 79 -12.36 -2.00 -8.56
CA ALA A 79 -13.81 -1.93 -8.76
C ALA A 79 -14.31 -0.48 -8.91
N VAL A 80 -13.78 0.46 -8.12
CA VAL A 80 -14.09 1.90 -8.25
C VAL A 80 -13.65 2.43 -9.61
N VAL A 81 -12.41 2.14 -10.04
CA VAL A 81 -11.88 2.56 -11.33
C VAL A 81 -12.67 1.95 -12.49
N TRP A 82 -13.07 0.68 -12.38
CA TRP A 82 -13.88 0.03 -13.39
C TRP A 82 -15.22 0.75 -13.60
N ARG A 83 -15.88 1.14 -12.50
CA ARG A 83 -17.19 1.81 -12.52
C ARG A 83 -17.12 3.27 -12.92
N THR A 84 -16.08 3.99 -12.49
CA THR A 84 -16.03 5.47 -12.60
C THR A 84 -15.01 5.98 -13.61
N GLY A 85 -14.08 5.13 -14.05
CA GLY A 85 -12.98 5.47 -14.96
C GLY A 85 -11.85 6.28 -14.32
N GLY A 86 -11.89 6.54 -13.01
CA GLY A 86 -10.88 7.31 -12.30
C GLY A 86 -10.87 7.04 -10.81
N LEU A 87 -10.03 7.77 -10.07
CA LEU A 87 -9.88 7.60 -8.64
C LEU A 87 -9.58 8.93 -7.95
N SER A 88 -10.40 9.36 -7.01
CA SER A 88 -10.13 10.56 -6.22
C SER A 88 -9.08 10.29 -5.13
N TRP A 89 -8.35 11.32 -4.72
CA TRP A 89 -7.34 11.21 -3.67
C TRP A 89 -7.94 10.71 -2.35
N LEU A 90 -9.14 11.18 -2.00
CA LEU A 90 -9.81 10.81 -0.75
C LEU A 90 -10.21 9.33 -0.76
N VAL A 91 -10.74 8.83 -1.87
CA VAL A 91 -11.11 7.40 -1.99
C VAL A 91 -9.86 6.53 -1.92
N ALA A 92 -8.78 6.91 -2.60
CA ALA A 92 -7.51 6.19 -2.56
C ALA A 92 -6.99 6.06 -1.11
N ALA A 93 -6.92 7.18 -0.38
CA ALA A 93 -6.44 7.19 1.00
C ALA A 93 -7.36 6.42 1.95
N ALA A 94 -8.67 6.70 1.92
CA ALA A 94 -9.64 6.11 2.83
C ALA A 94 -9.73 4.60 2.67
N VAL A 95 -9.77 4.09 1.44
CA VAL A 95 -9.85 2.64 1.19
C VAL A 95 -8.61 1.92 1.71
N ALA A 96 -7.42 2.48 1.53
CA ALA A 96 -6.19 1.87 2.04
C ALA A 96 -6.16 1.80 3.58
N VAL A 97 -6.58 2.89 4.24
CA VAL A 97 -6.70 2.93 5.71
C VAL A 97 -7.70 1.90 6.22
N ILE A 98 -8.89 1.83 5.59
CA ILE A 98 -9.95 0.90 5.99
C ILE A 98 -9.52 -0.55 5.73
N ALA A 99 -8.93 -0.85 4.58
CA ALA A 99 -8.45 -2.18 4.24
C ALA A 99 -7.34 -2.65 5.20
N PHE A 100 -6.43 -1.74 5.60
CA PHE A 100 -5.44 -2.02 6.64
C PHE A 100 -6.09 -2.35 7.99
N ALA A 101 -7.05 -1.53 8.43
CA ALA A 101 -7.77 -1.76 9.67
C ALA A 101 -8.52 -3.11 9.66
N LEU A 102 -9.20 -3.42 8.56
CA LEU A 102 -9.91 -4.70 8.37
C LEU A 102 -8.95 -5.89 8.37
N ALA A 103 -7.79 -5.80 7.70
CA ALA A 103 -6.79 -6.85 7.74
C ALA A 103 -6.26 -7.10 9.16
N GLY A 104 -6.09 -6.04 9.96
CA GLY A 104 -5.70 -6.14 11.36
C GLY A 104 -6.74 -6.81 12.27
N LEU A 105 -8.02 -6.84 11.89
CA LEU A 105 -9.06 -7.60 12.60
C LEU A 105 -9.00 -9.10 12.28
N ILE A 106 -8.60 -9.45 11.05
CA ILE A 106 -8.55 -10.85 10.58
C ILE A 106 -7.25 -11.52 11.04
N LEU A 107 -6.13 -10.79 10.99
CA LEU A 107 -4.81 -11.27 11.38
C LEU A 107 -4.34 -10.52 12.63
N PRO A 108 -4.47 -11.12 13.83
CA PRO A 108 -3.99 -10.50 15.06
C PRO A 108 -2.47 -10.40 15.04
N ILE A 109 -1.98 -9.22 14.66
CA ILE A 109 -0.59 -8.80 14.82
C ILE A 109 -0.46 -8.05 16.14
N GLY A 110 0.56 -8.43 16.93
CA GLY A 110 1.00 -7.75 18.16
C GLY A 110 1.65 -6.39 17.88
N LEU A 111 1.06 -5.60 16.98
CA LEU A 111 1.50 -4.27 16.59
C LEU A 111 0.52 -3.20 17.10
N ASP A 112 -0.21 -3.48 18.18
CA ASP A 112 -1.31 -2.64 18.68
C ASP A 112 -0.90 -1.16 18.83
N GLN A 113 0.31 -0.90 19.28
CA GLN A 113 0.85 0.46 19.46
C GLN A 113 1.18 1.18 18.14
N ALA A 114 1.50 0.43 17.07
CA ALA A 114 1.87 0.97 15.77
C ALA A 114 0.71 1.00 14.76
N ARG A 115 -0.44 0.38 15.07
CA ARG A 115 -1.58 0.24 14.14
C ARG A 115 -2.02 1.56 13.52
N THR A 116 -2.17 2.61 14.31
CA THR A 116 -2.58 3.94 13.81
C THR A 116 -1.56 4.52 12.85
N ALA A 117 -0.27 4.47 13.21
CA ALA A 117 0.80 4.98 12.36
C ALA A 117 0.91 4.20 11.04
N LEU A 118 0.77 2.87 11.10
CA LEU A 118 0.79 2.00 9.92
C LEU A 118 -0.43 2.21 9.02
N ALA A 119 -1.61 2.47 9.60
CA ALA A 119 -2.81 2.80 8.83
C ALA A 119 -2.63 4.13 8.08
N ILE A 120 -2.08 5.15 8.74
CA ILE A 120 -1.73 6.43 8.09
C ILE A 120 -0.72 6.20 6.97
N LEU A 121 0.33 5.42 7.22
CA LEU A 121 1.33 5.07 6.21
C LEU A 121 0.70 4.38 5.00
N ALA A 122 -0.25 3.46 5.19
CA ALA A 122 -0.99 2.82 4.11
C ALA A 122 -1.76 3.85 3.26
N GLY A 123 -2.40 4.82 3.91
CA GLY A 123 -3.05 5.96 3.23
C GLY A 123 -2.06 6.79 2.39
N LEU A 124 -0.89 7.13 2.95
CA LEU A 124 0.15 7.89 2.24
C LEU A 124 0.74 7.12 1.05
N VAL A 125 1.03 5.84 1.23
CA VAL A 125 1.48 4.96 0.14
C VAL A 125 0.42 4.91 -0.96
N SER A 126 -0.86 4.82 -0.60
CA SER A 126 -1.95 4.84 -1.58
C SER A 126 -2.01 6.15 -2.38
N LEU A 127 -1.78 7.30 -1.74
CA LEU A 127 -1.72 8.59 -2.43
C LEU A 127 -0.54 8.65 -3.41
N ALA A 128 0.64 8.16 -3.00
CA ALA A 128 1.79 8.08 -3.87
C ALA A 128 1.54 7.15 -5.08
N VAL A 129 0.91 5.99 -4.85
CA VAL A 129 0.52 5.06 -5.92
C VAL A 129 -0.48 5.69 -6.88
N ARG A 130 -1.50 6.39 -6.37
CA ARG A 130 -2.46 7.15 -7.21
C ARG A 130 -1.72 8.14 -8.10
N GLN A 131 -0.75 8.87 -7.55
CA GLN A 131 0.03 9.83 -8.34
C GLN A 131 0.83 9.15 -9.45
N THR A 132 1.45 8.01 -9.17
CA THR A 132 2.13 7.19 -10.18
C THR A 132 1.19 6.73 -11.29
N LEU A 133 -0.03 6.30 -10.94
CA LEU A 133 -1.05 5.90 -11.92
C LEU A 133 -1.45 7.05 -12.85
N ILE A 134 -1.54 8.28 -12.32
CA ILE A 134 -1.83 9.49 -13.10
C ILE A 134 -0.66 9.83 -14.02
N GLN A 135 0.57 9.84 -13.48
CA GLN A 135 1.79 10.13 -14.26
C GLN A 135 2.01 9.11 -15.38
N ALA A 136 1.64 7.84 -15.15
CA ALA A 136 1.69 6.78 -16.15
C ALA A 136 0.52 6.81 -17.16
N ASN A 137 -0.37 7.82 -17.09
CA ASN A 137 -1.58 7.94 -17.91
C ASN A 137 -2.57 6.76 -17.78
N ILE A 138 -2.50 6.01 -16.68
CA ILE A 138 -3.38 4.85 -16.42
C ILE A 138 -4.75 5.31 -15.93
N ILE A 139 -4.81 6.38 -15.13
CA ILE A 139 -6.07 6.98 -14.67
C ILE A 139 -6.04 8.51 -14.90
N PRO A 140 -7.21 9.15 -15.11
CA PRO A 140 -7.29 10.61 -15.20
C PRO A 140 -7.09 11.26 -13.82
N ASP A 141 -6.55 12.48 -13.81
CA ASP A 141 -6.50 13.30 -12.60
C ASP A 141 -7.89 13.86 -12.26
N ARG A 142 -8.38 13.58 -11.06
CA ARG A 142 -9.70 13.95 -10.54
C ARG A 142 -9.67 14.20 -9.04
#